data_AF-A0A8S0XZS3-F1
#
_entry.id   AF-A0A8S0XZS3-F1
#
_cell.length_a   1.000
_cell.length_b   1.000
_cell.length_c   1.000
_cell.angle_alpha   90.00
_cell.angle_beta   90.00
_cell.angle_gamma   90.00
#
_symmetry.space_group_name_H-M   'P 1'
#
loop_
_entity.id
_entity.type
_entity.pdbx_description
1 polymer ?
#
loop_
_entity_poly.entity_id
_entity_poly.type
_entity_poly.pdbx_seq_one_letter_code
_entity_poly.pdbx_strand_id
1 'polypeptide(L)'
;MVISCSPSSALQSAMRYYEQKYPEVDELVMVQVRQIAEMGAYVKLLEYDNTEGMILLSELSRRRIRSVQKLIRVGRNEVVVVLRVDKEKGYIDLSKRRVSPEDIVKCEERYMKSKTVASILRHVASKIVSVTGDGAEKEAAAAPGPAEKENKRAARKARQAAAEEGIEVEHEIPGGGNEEEKLEQLYDQIAWPLGKKYGHPYDAFKLALTEPDVVFASLSTPISPSTLSVLTSTIARRLTPQPIKLRADIELTCYTPAGIDAIKKALRAGEKQSNEAVPIKAKLVAPPLYVLSTNATDKHAAVDRLERAIETIQSTIEKHGGSLVVKMKPKAVSETDEQDLAQLMAKVGQENAEVSGDEDDEEV
;
A
#
# COMPACT_ATOMS: atom_id res chain seq x y z
N MET A 1 -13.95 -0.67 -35.99
CA MET A 1 -12.77 -0.02 -35.38
C MET A 1 -12.66 -0.55 -33.96
N VAL A 2 -11.88 -1.62 -33.76
CA VAL A 2 -11.76 -2.29 -32.45
C VAL A 2 -10.44 -1.85 -31.81
N ILE A 3 -10.52 -1.14 -30.68
CA ILE A 3 -9.34 -0.74 -29.91
C ILE A 3 -8.93 -1.92 -29.04
N SER A 4 -7.97 -2.72 -29.52
CA SER A 4 -7.35 -3.78 -28.75
C SER A 4 -6.46 -3.18 -27.67
N CYS A 5 -7.00 -3.02 -26.46
CA CYS A 5 -6.23 -2.57 -25.31
C CYS A 5 -5.34 -3.72 -24.82
N SER A 6 -4.06 -3.66 -25.13
CA SER A 6 -3.08 -4.68 -24.71
C SER A 6 -2.92 -4.70 -23.18
N PRO A 7 -2.95 -5.87 -22.53
CA PRO A 7 -2.62 -5.96 -21.11
C PRO A 7 -1.12 -5.78 -20.90
N SER A 8 -0.69 -4.54 -20.66
CA SER A 8 0.68 -4.22 -20.25
C SER A 8 0.89 -4.61 -18.77
N SER A 9 0.99 -5.92 -18.53
CA SER A 9 1.15 -6.48 -17.18
C SER A 9 1.63 -7.94 -17.21
N ALA A 10 2.95 -8.17 -17.15
CA ALA A 10 3.60 -9.35 -16.53
C ALA A 10 5.14 -9.42 -16.74
N LEU A 11 5.89 -8.33 -16.56
CA LEU A 11 7.27 -8.45 -16.08
C LEU A 11 7.24 -8.28 -14.55
N GLN A 12 6.74 -9.32 -13.89
CA GLN A 12 6.80 -9.45 -12.44
C GLN A 12 8.14 -10.11 -12.10
N SER A 13 9.23 -9.33 -12.18
CA SER A 13 10.58 -9.77 -11.84
C SER A 13 10.58 -10.62 -10.58
N ALA A 14 11.21 -11.79 -10.68
CA ALA A 14 11.32 -12.75 -9.59
C ALA A 14 12.27 -12.17 -8.53
N MET A 15 11.69 -11.85 -7.37
CA MET A 15 12.37 -11.14 -6.29
C MET A 15 11.92 -11.75 -4.97
N ARG A 16 12.88 -12.10 -4.11
CA ARG A 16 12.62 -12.66 -2.78
C ARG A 16 12.37 -11.53 -1.79
N TYR A 17 11.29 -11.62 -1.03
CA TYR A 17 10.97 -10.65 0.02
C TYR A 17 11.77 -10.89 1.30
N TYR A 18 12.20 -12.14 1.51
CA TYR A 18 12.96 -12.58 2.67
C TYR A 18 14.34 -13.11 2.24
N GLU A 19 15.28 -13.12 3.18
CA GLU A 19 16.66 -13.63 2.98
C GLU A 19 16.70 -15.14 2.73
N GLN A 20 15.75 -15.87 3.33
CA GLN A 20 15.62 -17.31 3.11
C GLN A 20 15.08 -17.60 1.71
N LYS A 21 15.79 -18.45 0.94
CA LYS A 21 15.38 -18.84 -0.41
C LYS A 21 14.12 -19.71 -0.46
N TYR A 22 13.84 -20.42 0.63
CA TYR A 22 12.66 -21.27 0.80
C TYR A 22 12.00 -20.94 2.15
N PRO A 23 10.67 -21.04 2.27
CA PRO A 23 9.97 -20.84 3.54
C PRO A 23 10.29 -21.95 4.56
N GLU A 24 9.92 -21.72 5.81
CA GLU A 24 9.98 -22.73 6.87
C GLU A 24 8.69 -23.58 6.91
N VAL A 25 8.74 -24.70 7.65
CA VAL A 25 7.58 -25.58 7.83
C VAL A 25 6.57 -24.93 8.79
N ASP A 26 5.29 -25.16 8.53
CA ASP A 26 4.13 -24.52 9.18
C ASP A 26 4.04 -22.98 8.99
N GLU A 27 4.83 -22.42 8.06
CA GLU A 27 4.75 -21.00 7.70
C GLU A 27 3.52 -20.69 6.81
N LEU A 28 2.91 -19.52 7.03
CA LEU A 28 1.80 -18.98 6.24
C LEU A 28 2.33 -18.13 5.08
N VAL A 29 2.03 -18.52 3.85
CA VAL A 29 2.51 -17.85 2.63
C VAL A 29 1.38 -17.53 1.65
N MET A 30 1.53 -16.42 0.94
CA MET A 30 0.64 -15.98 -0.13
C MET A 30 1.06 -16.60 -1.47
N VAL A 31 0.17 -17.40 -2.08
CA VAL A 31 0.44 -18.09 -3.35
C VAL A 31 -0.52 -17.66 -4.45
N GLN A 32 -0.06 -17.63 -5.69
CA GLN A 32 -0.91 -17.46 -6.88
C GLN A 32 -1.07 -18.79 -7.62
N VAL A 33 -2.29 -19.17 -7.96
CA VAL A 33 -2.52 -20.44 -8.68
C VAL A 33 -2.15 -20.30 -10.16
N ARG A 34 -1.17 -21.10 -10.61
CA ARG A 34 -0.74 -21.17 -12.02
C ARG A 34 -1.63 -22.11 -12.83
N GLN A 35 -1.84 -23.33 -12.33
CA GLN A 35 -2.57 -24.38 -13.06
C GLN A 35 -3.22 -25.36 -12.07
N ILE A 36 -4.37 -25.92 -12.47
CA ILE A 36 -5.04 -27.00 -11.74
C ILE A 36 -4.83 -28.28 -12.55
N ALA A 37 -4.26 -29.31 -11.92
CA ALA A 37 -4.05 -30.64 -12.48
C ALA A 37 -4.88 -31.68 -11.72
N GLU A 38 -4.86 -32.93 -12.18
CA GLU A 38 -5.62 -34.03 -11.56
C GLU A 38 -5.04 -34.48 -10.21
N MET A 39 -3.73 -34.34 -9.99
CA MET A 39 -3.08 -34.66 -8.72
C MET A 39 -3.18 -33.53 -7.67
N GLY A 40 -3.31 -32.28 -8.11
CA GLY A 40 -3.22 -31.10 -7.25
C GLY A 40 -3.27 -29.78 -8.02
N ALA A 41 -3.18 -28.66 -7.31
CA ALA A 41 -3.01 -27.34 -7.92
C ALA A 41 -1.54 -26.90 -7.83
N TYR A 42 -0.96 -26.55 -8.97
CA TYR A 42 0.37 -25.92 -9.05
C TYR A 42 0.22 -24.42 -8.82
N VAL A 43 0.97 -23.92 -7.85
CA VAL A 43 0.94 -22.52 -7.41
C VAL A 43 2.34 -21.95 -7.35
N LYS A 44 2.45 -20.62 -7.40
CA LYS A 44 3.71 -19.88 -7.27
C LYS A 44 3.70 -19.07 -5.97
N LEU A 45 4.75 -19.20 -5.15
CA LEU A 45 4.91 -18.42 -3.92
C LEU A 45 5.36 -17.01 -4.27
N LEU A 46 4.46 -16.02 -4.15
CA LEU A 46 4.77 -14.63 -4.52
C LEU A 46 5.84 -13.99 -3.62
N GLU A 47 6.00 -14.51 -2.40
CA GLU A 47 6.98 -14.01 -1.42
C GLU A 47 8.40 -14.58 -1.62
N TYR A 48 8.50 -15.76 -2.23
CA TYR A 48 9.74 -16.52 -2.39
C TYR A 48 10.02 -16.76 -3.88
N ASP A 49 10.37 -15.70 -4.59
CA ASP A 49 10.91 -15.76 -5.97
C ASP A 49 9.97 -16.32 -7.05
N ASN A 50 8.66 -16.42 -6.77
CA ASN A 50 7.71 -17.19 -7.57
C ASN A 50 8.03 -18.71 -7.63
N THR A 51 8.75 -19.24 -6.64
CA THR A 51 9.05 -20.68 -6.49
C THR A 51 7.77 -21.49 -6.59
N GLU A 52 7.84 -22.64 -7.28
CA GLU A 52 6.67 -23.48 -7.51
C GLU A 52 6.38 -24.37 -6.30
N GLY A 53 5.10 -24.46 -5.94
CA GLY A 53 4.60 -25.35 -4.89
C GLY A 53 3.36 -26.12 -5.37
N MET A 54 3.07 -27.23 -4.72
CA MET A 54 1.90 -28.06 -5.00
C MET A 54 0.93 -28.06 -3.82
N ILE A 55 -0.34 -27.77 -4.09
CA ILE A 55 -1.44 -28.02 -3.16
C ILE A 55 -2.10 -29.33 -3.54
N LEU A 56 -1.99 -30.36 -2.70
CA LEU A 56 -2.69 -31.63 -2.89
C LEU A 56 -4.20 -31.42 -2.77
N LEU A 57 -5.00 -32.14 -3.59
CA LEU A 57 -6.47 -32.05 -3.54
C LEU A 57 -7.05 -32.39 -2.15
N SER A 58 -6.44 -33.34 -1.43
CA SER A 58 -6.79 -33.71 -0.06
C SER A 58 -6.55 -32.61 0.97
N GLU A 59 -5.62 -31.69 0.69
CA GLU A 59 -5.25 -30.55 1.54
C GLU A 59 -5.86 -29.23 1.03
N LEU A 60 -6.81 -29.29 0.09
CA LEU A 60 -7.53 -28.12 -0.43
C LEU A 60 -8.73 -27.70 0.44
N SER A 61 -9.44 -28.65 1.04
CA SER A 61 -10.67 -28.35 1.81
C SER A 61 -10.93 -29.35 2.92
N ARG A 62 -11.58 -28.89 4.01
CA ARG A 62 -12.05 -29.75 5.10
C ARG A 62 -13.33 -30.53 4.77
N ARG A 63 -14.05 -30.17 3.69
CA ARG A 63 -15.35 -30.76 3.30
C ARG A 63 -15.25 -31.46 1.95
N ARG A 64 -16.07 -32.50 1.72
CA ARG A 64 -16.15 -33.19 0.41
C ARG A 64 -16.54 -32.19 -0.69
N ILE A 65 -15.69 -32.08 -1.70
CA ILE A 65 -15.85 -31.13 -2.80
C ILE A 65 -16.74 -31.70 -3.92
N ARG A 66 -17.55 -30.84 -4.55
CA ARG A 66 -18.29 -31.17 -5.80
C ARG A 66 -17.54 -30.75 -7.06
N SER A 67 -16.80 -29.65 -7.01
CA SER A 67 -15.95 -29.16 -8.10
C SER A 67 -14.83 -28.28 -7.54
N VAL A 68 -13.61 -28.47 -8.05
CA VAL A 68 -12.39 -27.75 -7.63
C VAL A 68 -12.45 -26.27 -8.06
N GLN A 69 -13.00 -26.00 -9.25
CA GLN A 69 -13.07 -24.67 -9.88
C GLN A 69 -13.86 -23.62 -9.08
N LYS A 70 -14.67 -24.05 -8.10
CA LYS A 70 -15.39 -23.14 -7.19
C LYS A 70 -14.52 -22.66 -6.02
N LEU A 71 -13.53 -23.47 -5.61
CA LEU A 71 -12.67 -23.21 -4.44
C LEU A 71 -11.32 -22.59 -4.79
N ILE A 72 -10.82 -22.86 -6.00
CA ILE A 72 -9.65 -22.23 -6.60
C ILE A 72 -10.03 -21.76 -8.00
N ARG A 73 -9.54 -20.58 -8.39
CA ARG A 73 -9.47 -20.15 -9.78
C ARG A 73 -8.02 -19.83 -10.13
N VAL A 74 -7.61 -20.19 -11.34
CA VAL A 74 -6.30 -19.81 -11.90
C VAL A 74 -6.14 -18.28 -11.87
N GLY A 75 -4.93 -17.81 -11.57
CA GLY A 75 -4.58 -16.39 -11.47
C GLY A 75 -5.01 -15.71 -10.17
N ARG A 76 -5.82 -16.34 -9.31
CA ARG A 76 -6.14 -15.80 -7.98
C ARG A 76 -5.05 -16.10 -6.96
N ASN A 77 -4.94 -15.19 -6.01
CA ASN A 77 -4.11 -15.35 -4.83
C ASN A 77 -4.90 -16.05 -3.73
N GLU A 78 -4.22 -16.91 -2.97
CA GLU A 78 -4.77 -17.72 -1.89
C GLU A 78 -3.73 -17.81 -0.76
N VAL A 79 -4.19 -17.84 0.49
CA VAL A 79 -3.32 -18.10 1.65
C VAL A 79 -3.25 -19.60 1.89
N VAL A 80 -2.04 -20.12 2.12
CA VAL A 80 -1.76 -21.54 2.42
C VAL A 80 -0.69 -21.67 3.51
N VAL A 81 -0.65 -22.83 4.18
CA VAL A 81 0.42 -23.23 5.08
C VAL A 81 1.39 -24.16 4.35
N VAL A 82 2.69 -23.98 4.59
CA VAL A 82 3.76 -24.89 4.14
C VAL A 82 3.79 -26.15 5.00
N LEU A 83 3.58 -27.32 4.39
CA LEU A 83 3.67 -28.62 5.07
C LEU A 83 5.08 -29.19 5.07
N ARG A 84 5.77 -29.10 3.92
CA ARG A 84 7.08 -29.69 3.72
C ARG A 84 7.85 -28.95 2.63
N VAL A 85 9.17 -28.89 2.78
CA VAL A 85 10.08 -28.24 1.85
C VAL A 85 11.27 -29.17 1.59
N ASP A 86 11.36 -29.68 0.36
CA ASP A 86 12.51 -30.47 -0.10
C ASP A 86 13.53 -29.55 -0.78
N LYS A 87 14.48 -29.03 0.02
CA LYS A 87 15.48 -28.03 -0.41
C LYS A 87 16.37 -28.50 -1.57
N GLU A 88 16.53 -29.80 -1.78
CA GLU A 88 17.34 -30.38 -2.86
C GLU A 88 16.61 -30.39 -4.22
N LYS A 89 15.27 -30.50 -4.21
CA LYS A 89 14.45 -30.63 -5.43
C LYS A 89 13.60 -29.39 -5.70
N GLY A 90 13.52 -28.47 -4.74
CA GLY A 90 12.69 -27.27 -4.82
C GLY A 90 11.18 -27.54 -4.68
N TYR A 91 10.77 -28.74 -4.24
CA TYR A 91 9.36 -29.06 -4.04
C TYR A 91 8.87 -28.53 -2.69
N ILE A 92 7.72 -27.85 -2.72
CA ILE A 92 7.03 -27.31 -1.56
C ILE A 92 5.61 -27.88 -1.53
N ASP A 93 5.31 -28.68 -0.51
CA ASP A 93 3.96 -29.18 -0.25
C ASP A 93 3.17 -28.14 0.55
N LEU A 94 1.97 -27.81 0.07
CA LEU A 94 1.15 -26.72 0.61
C LEU A 94 -0.25 -27.21 1.00
N SER A 95 -0.81 -26.64 2.07
CA SER A 95 -2.18 -26.92 2.54
C SER A 95 -3.00 -25.64 2.69
N LYS A 96 -4.15 -25.60 2.02
CA LYS A 96 -5.22 -24.62 2.28
C LYS A 96 -6.12 -25.06 3.44
N ARG A 97 -6.19 -26.37 3.69
CA ARG A 97 -7.07 -27.00 4.69
C ARG A 97 -6.72 -26.62 6.12
N ARG A 98 -5.44 -26.38 6.43
CA ARG A 98 -4.96 -26.08 7.79
C ARG A 98 -5.09 -24.62 8.22
N VAL A 99 -5.22 -23.70 7.27
CA VAL A 99 -5.36 -22.26 7.52
C VAL A 99 -6.62 -21.95 8.35
N SER A 100 -6.48 -21.14 9.40
CA SER A 100 -7.61 -20.57 10.16
C SER A 100 -8.00 -19.19 9.61
N PRO A 101 -9.25 -18.72 9.74
CA PRO A 101 -9.63 -17.40 9.20
C PRO A 101 -8.84 -16.23 9.82
N GLU A 102 -8.42 -16.34 11.07
CA GLU A 102 -7.54 -15.37 11.73
C GLU A 102 -6.15 -15.31 11.08
N ASP A 103 -5.65 -16.45 10.61
CA ASP A 103 -4.33 -16.59 10.01
C ASP A 103 -4.30 -16.08 8.56
N ILE A 104 -5.44 -16.12 7.86
CA ILE A 104 -5.62 -15.44 6.57
C ILE A 104 -5.38 -13.95 6.73
N VAL A 105 -6.02 -13.31 7.72
CA VAL A 105 -5.88 -11.85 7.95
C VAL A 105 -4.43 -11.48 8.32
N LYS A 106 -3.77 -12.26 9.19
CA LYS A 106 -2.35 -12.05 9.55
C LYS A 106 -1.42 -12.19 8.33
N CYS A 107 -1.65 -13.20 7.48
CA CYS A 107 -0.87 -13.42 6.26
C CYS A 107 -1.11 -12.31 5.23
N GLU A 108 -2.36 -11.90 5.00
CA GLU A 108 -2.70 -10.77 4.14
C GLU A 108 -2.04 -9.47 4.62
N GLU A 109 -2.08 -9.18 5.93
CA GLU A 109 -1.44 -8.00 6.49
C GLU A 109 0.10 -8.04 6.29
N ARG A 110 0.75 -9.16 6.61
CA ARG A 110 2.20 -9.37 6.37
C ARG A 110 2.55 -9.19 4.89
N TYR A 111 1.81 -9.85 4.00
CA TYR A 111 2.03 -9.75 2.56
C TYR A 111 1.85 -8.32 2.04
N MET A 112 0.85 -7.57 2.53
CA MET A 112 0.67 -6.16 2.15
C MET A 112 1.82 -5.28 2.65
N LYS A 113 2.30 -5.47 3.90
CA LYS A 113 3.49 -4.79 4.43
C LYS A 113 4.72 -5.04 3.55
N SER A 114 4.99 -6.30 3.22
CA SER A 114 6.09 -6.73 2.35
C SER A 114 5.95 -6.15 0.94
N LYS A 115 4.75 -6.18 0.35
CA LYS A 115 4.45 -5.59 -0.97
C LYS A 115 4.67 -4.07 -1.00
N THR A 116 4.33 -3.34 0.06
CA THR A 116 4.62 -1.90 0.16
C THR A 116 6.11 -1.63 0.22
N VAL A 117 6.87 -2.40 1.01
CA VAL A 117 8.36 -2.32 1.06
C VAL A 117 8.96 -2.56 -0.34
N ALA A 118 8.52 -3.61 -1.04
CA ALA A 118 8.99 -3.91 -2.39
C ALA A 118 8.67 -2.82 -3.41
N SER A 119 7.48 -2.20 -3.31
CA SER A 119 7.11 -1.07 -4.16
C SER A 119 7.98 0.17 -3.90
N ILE A 120 8.34 0.44 -2.64
CA ILE A 120 9.25 1.53 -2.26
C ILE A 120 10.66 1.26 -2.82
N LEU A 121 11.23 0.08 -2.55
CA LEU A 121 12.58 -0.28 -2.99
C LEU A 121 12.71 -0.28 -4.52
N ARG A 122 11.70 -0.80 -5.25
CA ARG A 122 11.66 -0.74 -6.72
C ARG A 122 11.62 0.70 -7.25
N HIS A 123 10.88 1.58 -6.59
CA HIS A 123 10.82 2.99 -6.97
C HIS A 123 12.15 3.74 -6.68
N VAL A 124 12.87 3.33 -5.64
CA VAL A 124 14.23 3.83 -5.34
C VAL A 124 15.23 3.34 -6.36
N ALA A 125 15.25 2.04 -6.70
CA ALA A 125 16.10 1.47 -7.74
C ALA A 125 15.93 2.17 -9.09
N SER A 126 14.68 2.35 -9.54
CA SER A 126 14.34 3.08 -10.77
C SER A 126 14.83 4.54 -10.75
N LYS A 127 14.75 5.23 -9.60
CA LYS A 127 15.27 6.60 -9.47
C LYS A 127 16.79 6.69 -9.49
N ILE A 128 17.51 5.75 -8.88
CA ILE A 128 18.99 5.78 -8.83
C ILE A 128 19.59 5.80 -10.24
N VAL A 129 18.98 5.10 -11.21
CA VAL A 129 19.40 5.10 -12.62
C VAL A 129 19.37 6.50 -13.24
N SER A 130 18.45 7.37 -12.81
CA SER A 130 18.32 8.74 -13.35
C SER A 130 19.39 9.72 -12.84
N VAL A 131 20.21 9.34 -11.85
CA VAL A 131 21.22 10.22 -11.22
C VAL A 131 22.65 9.86 -11.64
N THR A 132 22.90 8.65 -12.14
CA THR A 132 24.22 8.23 -12.66
C THR A 132 24.47 8.74 -14.09
N GLY A 133 24.25 10.04 -14.30
CA GLY A 133 24.38 10.75 -15.56
C GLY A 133 25.42 11.88 -15.56
N ASP A 134 26.19 12.07 -14.48
CA ASP A 134 27.31 13.02 -14.44
C ASP A 134 28.38 12.64 -13.39
N GLY A 135 29.64 12.58 -13.85
CA GLY A 135 30.87 12.89 -13.08
C GLY A 135 31.27 12.06 -11.84
N ALA A 136 32.15 11.05 -12.03
CA ALA A 136 33.16 10.68 -11.02
C ALA A 136 34.40 9.97 -11.63
N GLU A 137 35.46 10.75 -11.86
CA GLU A 137 36.85 10.35 -12.09
C GLU A 137 37.74 11.23 -11.18
N LYS A 138 38.96 10.87 -10.75
CA LYS A 138 39.82 9.67 -10.94
C LYS A 138 40.74 9.55 -9.69
N GLU A 139 41.31 8.38 -9.40
CA GLU A 139 42.77 8.10 -9.25
C GLU A 139 42.96 7.16 -8.03
N ALA A 140 44.00 6.34 -7.86
CA ALA A 140 45.02 5.74 -8.76
C ALA A 140 45.65 4.55 -7.96
N ALA A 141 45.69 3.32 -8.48
CA ALA A 141 46.77 2.70 -9.27
C ALA A 141 47.87 1.96 -8.47
N ALA A 142 48.04 0.66 -8.75
CA ALA A 142 49.29 -0.09 -8.58
C ALA A 142 49.32 -1.33 -9.49
N ALA A 143 50.28 -1.37 -10.43
CA ALA A 143 50.67 -2.53 -11.24
C ALA A 143 52.21 -2.50 -11.38
N PRO A 144 52.91 -3.64 -11.57
CA PRO A 144 53.13 -4.25 -12.90
C PRO A 144 53.00 -5.80 -12.85
N GLY A 145 53.21 -6.62 -13.89
CA GLY A 145 53.78 -6.47 -15.25
C GLY A 145 53.63 -7.81 -16.03
N PRO A 146 54.15 -7.92 -17.28
CA PRO A 146 53.43 -8.67 -18.33
C PRO A 146 54.05 -10.02 -18.78
N ALA A 147 53.23 -10.84 -19.44
CA ALA A 147 53.66 -11.84 -20.43
C ALA A 147 52.57 -12.02 -21.51
N GLU A 148 52.97 -12.20 -22.77
CA GLU A 148 52.12 -11.96 -23.95
C GLU A 148 52.04 -13.20 -24.87
N LYS A 149 50.83 -13.49 -25.35
CA LYS A 149 50.47 -14.31 -26.54
C LYS A 149 51.23 -15.63 -26.80
N GLU A 150 50.50 -16.75 -26.74
CA GLU A 150 50.68 -17.80 -27.76
C GLU A 150 49.38 -18.44 -28.27
N ASN A 151 49.38 -18.71 -29.58
CA ASN A 151 48.55 -19.66 -30.32
C ASN A 151 47.00 -19.55 -30.31
N LYS A 152 46.52 -18.58 -31.12
CA LYS A 152 45.36 -18.82 -32.02
C LYS A 152 45.63 -20.01 -32.97
N ARG A 153 45.50 -21.27 -32.52
CA ARG A 153 45.52 -22.43 -33.44
C ARG A 153 44.73 -23.68 -33.03
N ALA A 154 43.76 -23.57 -32.13
CA ALA A 154 42.79 -24.64 -31.81
C ALA A 154 41.38 -24.43 -32.44
N ALA A 155 41.08 -23.23 -32.95
CA ALA A 155 39.72 -22.80 -33.34
C ALA A 155 39.17 -23.37 -34.67
N ARG A 156 39.71 -24.48 -35.20
CA ARG A 156 39.27 -25.05 -36.50
C ARG A 156 39.29 -26.59 -36.59
N LYS A 157 39.33 -27.33 -35.47
CA LYS A 157 39.26 -28.81 -35.50
C LYS A 157 38.43 -29.47 -34.39
N ALA A 158 37.43 -28.75 -33.87
CA ALA A 158 36.40 -29.30 -32.97
C ALA A 158 34.96 -28.91 -33.44
N ARG A 159 34.80 -28.42 -34.68
CA ARG A 159 33.52 -27.92 -35.22
C ARG A 159 32.78 -28.93 -36.10
N GLN A 160 33.11 -30.22 -36.01
CA GLN A 160 32.58 -31.25 -36.92
C GLN A 160 32.66 -32.68 -36.33
N ALA A 161 32.12 -32.87 -35.12
CA ALA A 161 31.93 -34.19 -34.50
C ALA A 161 30.92 -34.13 -33.32
N ALA A 162 29.66 -33.79 -33.60
CA ALA A 162 28.48 -34.04 -32.77
C ALA A 162 27.24 -33.48 -33.49
N ALA A 163 26.57 -34.32 -34.28
CA ALA A 163 25.24 -34.03 -34.79
C ALA A 163 24.27 -35.04 -34.17
N GLU A 164 23.11 -34.54 -33.74
CA GLU A 164 21.92 -35.29 -33.31
C GLU A 164 22.07 -36.21 -32.08
N GLU A 165 21.66 -35.68 -30.93
CA GLU A 165 20.42 -36.16 -30.28
C GLU A 165 19.70 -34.95 -29.64
N GLY A 166 18.36 -34.94 -29.66
CA GLY A 166 17.56 -33.76 -29.38
C GLY A 166 17.05 -33.66 -27.94
N ILE A 167 17.28 -32.50 -27.31
CA ILE A 167 16.49 -32.00 -26.18
C ILE A 167 16.17 -30.53 -26.47
N GLU A 168 14.89 -30.16 -26.41
CA GLU A 168 14.43 -28.79 -26.59
C GLU A 168 14.78 -27.98 -25.33
N VAL A 169 15.77 -27.07 -25.45
CA VAL A 169 16.10 -26.10 -24.41
C VAL A 169 15.48 -24.77 -24.81
N GLU A 170 14.46 -24.34 -24.07
CA GLU A 170 13.83 -23.04 -24.31
C GLU A 170 14.82 -21.90 -24.03
N HIS A 171 14.85 -20.97 -24.99
CA HIS A 171 15.82 -19.90 -25.17
C HIS A 171 15.98 -18.98 -23.94
N GLU A 172 17.21 -18.87 -23.41
CA GLU A 172 17.58 -17.78 -22.50
C GLU A 172 17.51 -16.43 -23.25
N ILE A 173 16.90 -15.41 -22.63
CA ILE A 173 16.86 -14.04 -23.17
C ILE A 173 17.94 -13.21 -22.46
N PRO A 174 19.01 -12.76 -23.16
CA PRO A 174 20.03 -11.91 -22.55
C PRO A 174 19.64 -10.43 -22.66
N GLY A 175 19.28 -9.79 -21.54
CA GLY A 175 19.04 -8.34 -21.52
C GLY A 175 18.20 -7.80 -20.36
N GLY A 176 18.70 -7.89 -19.11
CA GLY A 176 18.00 -7.33 -17.94
C GLY A 176 18.82 -7.13 -16.65
N GLY A 177 20.00 -7.75 -16.52
CA GLY A 177 20.69 -7.90 -15.22
C GLY A 177 20.93 -6.62 -14.40
N ASN A 178 21.20 -5.49 -15.06
CA ASN A 178 21.59 -4.24 -14.38
C ASN A 178 20.54 -3.62 -13.45
N GLU A 179 19.25 -3.96 -13.57
CA GLU A 179 18.20 -3.45 -12.68
C GLU A 179 17.85 -4.44 -11.56
N GLU A 180 17.89 -5.73 -11.86
CA GLU A 180 17.56 -6.79 -10.90
C GLU A 180 18.69 -6.99 -9.87
N GLU A 181 19.96 -7.02 -10.32
CA GLU A 181 21.13 -7.06 -9.43
C GLU A 181 21.19 -5.85 -8.48
N LYS A 182 20.85 -4.65 -8.97
CA LYS A 182 20.80 -3.44 -8.14
C LYS A 182 19.70 -3.51 -7.09
N LEU A 183 18.55 -4.11 -7.42
CA LEU A 183 17.50 -4.28 -6.42
C LEU A 183 17.88 -5.34 -5.39
N GLU A 184 18.51 -6.44 -5.78
CA GLU A 184 19.03 -7.45 -4.84
C GLU A 184 20.05 -6.83 -3.86
N GLN A 185 20.99 -6.01 -4.36
CA GLN A 185 21.93 -5.24 -3.53
C GLN A 185 21.22 -4.30 -2.53
N LEU A 186 20.14 -3.63 -2.94
CA LEU A 186 19.33 -2.78 -2.06
C LEU A 186 18.56 -3.60 -1.00
N TYR A 187 18.16 -4.84 -1.30
CA TYR A 187 17.52 -5.73 -0.33
C TYR A 187 18.51 -6.25 0.71
N ASP A 188 19.70 -6.67 0.28
CA ASP A 188 20.78 -7.15 1.15
C ASP A 188 21.28 -6.05 2.10
N GLN A 189 21.46 -4.82 1.59
CA GLN A 189 21.90 -3.68 2.40
C GLN A 189 20.83 -3.10 3.33
N ILE A 190 19.54 -3.18 2.97
CA ILE A 190 18.47 -2.42 3.65
C ILE A 190 17.35 -3.32 4.18
N ALA A 191 16.77 -4.18 3.36
CA ALA A 191 15.57 -4.94 3.75
C ALA A 191 15.88 -6.03 4.77
N TRP A 192 16.87 -6.89 4.50
CA TRP A 192 17.16 -8.05 5.38
C TRP A 192 17.72 -7.65 6.76
N PRO A 193 18.66 -6.67 6.88
CA PRO A 193 19.14 -6.23 8.20
C PRO A 193 18.04 -5.58 9.05
N LEU A 194 17.16 -4.78 8.45
CA LEU A 194 16.01 -4.19 9.14
C LEU A 194 14.98 -5.25 9.56
N GLY A 195 14.75 -6.26 8.70
CA GLY A 195 13.91 -7.41 9.03
C GLY A 195 14.42 -8.17 10.26
N LYS A 196 15.73 -8.45 10.34
CA LYS A 196 16.35 -9.10 11.50
C LYS A 196 16.23 -8.29 12.80
N LYS A 197 16.38 -6.95 12.73
CA LYS A 197 16.38 -6.09 13.93
C LYS A 197 14.98 -5.73 14.44
N TYR A 198 14.04 -5.45 13.53
CA TYR A 198 12.69 -4.95 13.88
C TYR A 198 11.58 -5.97 13.61
N GLY A 199 11.92 -7.21 13.24
CA GLY A 199 10.99 -8.28 12.87
C GLY A 199 10.39 -8.11 11.46
N HIS A 200 10.07 -6.89 11.04
CA HIS A 200 9.56 -6.60 9.70
C HIS A 200 10.14 -5.28 9.13
N PRO A 201 10.64 -5.24 7.87
CA PRO A 201 11.24 -4.03 7.30
C PRO A 201 10.27 -2.83 7.23
N TYR A 202 8.97 -3.12 7.05
CA TYR A 202 7.91 -2.12 7.05
C TYR A 202 7.78 -1.34 8.36
N ASP A 203 7.97 -2.00 9.51
CA ASP A 203 7.85 -1.35 10.81
C ASP A 203 9.11 -0.53 11.12
N ALA A 204 10.29 -0.96 10.62
CA ALA A 204 11.48 -0.13 10.58
C ALA A 204 11.30 1.13 9.69
N PHE A 205 10.65 1.00 8.52
CA PHE A 205 10.34 2.15 7.66
C PHE A 205 9.34 3.13 8.30
N LYS A 206 8.41 2.65 9.14
CA LYS A 206 7.55 3.53 9.96
C LYS A 206 8.38 4.32 10.97
N LEU A 207 9.28 3.65 11.69
CA LEU A 207 10.18 4.32 12.64
C LEU A 207 11.10 5.33 11.94
N ALA A 208 11.56 5.04 10.72
CA ALA A 208 12.38 5.95 9.91
C ALA A 208 11.65 7.24 9.47
N LEU A 209 10.32 7.35 9.62
CA LEU A 209 9.60 8.62 9.47
C LEU A 209 9.82 9.57 10.65
N THR A 210 10.09 9.04 11.85
CA THR A 210 10.28 9.81 13.08
C THR A 210 11.75 9.96 13.43
N GLU A 211 12.52 8.87 13.30
CA GLU A 211 13.94 8.79 13.64
C GLU A 211 14.73 8.08 12.51
N PRO A 212 14.95 8.74 11.36
CA PRO A 212 15.68 8.13 10.24
C PRO A 212 17.09 7.71 10.64
N ASP A 213 17.81 8.56 11.38
CA ASP A 213 19.23 8.34 11.71
C ASP A 213 19.43 7.10 12.58
N VAL A 214 18.54 6.83 13.55
CA VAL A 214 18.62 5.67 14.45
C VAL A 214 18.38 4.35 13.69
N VAL A 215 17.47 4.37 12.71
CA VAL A 215 17.17 3.20 11.87
C VAL A 215 18.34 2.93 10.92
N PHE A 216 18.79 3.94 10.17
CA PHE A 216 19.83 3.77 9.16
C PHE A 216 21.25 3.60 9.75
N ALA A 217 21.57 4.19 10.90
CA ALA A 217 22.85 3.94 11.59
C ALA A 217 22.99 2.52 12.13
N SER A 218 21.90 1.74 12.20
CA SER A 218 21.95 0.33 12.59
C SER A 218 22.19 -0.65 11.45
N LEU A 219 22.45 -0.14 10.24
CA LEU A 219 22.83 -0.93 9.07
C LEU A 219 24.35 -1.12 9.04
N SER A 220 24.79 -2.36 8.87
CA SER A 220 26.21 -2.72 8.93
C SER A 220 27.01 -2.36 7.67
N THR A 221 26.34 -1.95 6.59
CA THR A 221 26.94 -1.59 5.30
C THR A 221 26.81 -0.09 5.04
N PRO A 222 27.89 0.63 4.67
CA PRO A 222 27.81 2.04 4.34
C PRO A 222 27.05 2.25 3.03
N ILE A 223 25.85 2.80 3.12
CA ILE A 223 24.98 3.10 1.96
C ILE A 223 25.38 4.46 1.37
N SER A 224 25.32 4.59 0.05
CA SER A 224 25.52 5.88 -0.62
C SER A 224 24.50 6.92 -0.13
N PRO A 225 24.92 8.13 0.30
CA PRO A 225 24.01 9.12 0.89
C PRO A 225 22.92 9.61 -0.09
N SER A 226 23.17 9.51 -1.41
CA SER A 226 22.15 9.79 -2.44
C SER A 226 21.02 8.76 -2.45
N THR A 227 21.31 7.50 -2.11
CA THR A 227 20.29 6.44 -1.99
C THR A 227 19.44 6.64 -0.75
N LEU A 228 20.05 7.01 0.39
CA LEU A 228 19.31 7.29 1.63
C LEU A 228 18.35 8.47 1.49
N SER A 229 18.75 9.58 0.84
CA SER A 229 17.85 10.73 0.66
C SER A 229 16.65 10.40 -0.26
N VAL A 230 16.90 9.66 -1.35
CA VAL A 230 15.85 9.19 -2.27
C VAL A 230 14.92 8.18 -1.61
N LEU A 231 15.45 7.28 -0.78
CA LEU A 231 14.69 6.33 0.02
C LEU A 231 13.81 7.05 1.04
N THR A 232 14.37 7.91 1.88
CA THR A 232 13.62 8.67 2.90
C THR A 232 12.53 9.55 2.27
N SER A 233 12.82 10.23 1.16
CA SER A 233 11.81 11.00 0.40
C SER A 233 10.69 10.11 -0.18
N THR A 234 11.02 8.87 -0.55
CA THR A 234 10.04 7.91 -1.08
C THR A 234 9.21 7.26 0.03
N ILE A 235 9.83 6.90 1.16
CA ILE A 235 9.14 6.41 2.37
C ILE A 235 8.19 7.51 2.87
N ALA A 236 8.65 8.74 3.05
CA ALA A 236 7.81 9.88 3.43
C ALA A 236 6.60 10.00 2.50
N ARG A 237 6.79 10.02 1.18
CA ARG A 237 5.68 10.16 0.21
C ARG A 237 4.70 8.98 0.18
N ARG A 238 5.14 7.77 0.51
CA ARG A 238 4.34 6.52 0.39
C ARG A 238 3.73 6.05 1.69
N LEU A 239 4.33 6.39 2.83
CA LEU A 239 4.03 5.82 4.14
C LEU A 239 3.46 6.85 5.12
N THR A 240 3.64 8.16 4.90
CA THR A 240 2.87 9.15 5.68
C THR A 240 1.38 8.99 5.37
N PRO A 241 0.50 8.96 6.39
CA PRO A 241 -0.93 8.99 6.16
C PRO A 241 -1.30 10.28 5.42
N GLN A 242 -1.95 10.14 4.26
CA GLN A 242 -2.51 11.30 3.56
C GLN A 242 -3.59 11.93 4.46
N PRO A 243 -3.66 13.28 4.56
CA PRO A 243 -4.60 13.94 5.44
C PRO A 243 -6.03 13.63 4.99
N ILE A 244 -6.75 12.89 5.84
CA ILE A 244 -8.14 12.52 5.62
C ILE A 244 -9.06 13.65 6.09
N LYS A 245 -10.04 13.97 5.25
CA LYS A 245 -11.14 14.85 5.63
C LYS A 245 -12.15 14.07 6.47
N LEU A 246 -12.52 14.60 7.62
CA LEU A 246 -13.56 14.12 8.50
C LEU A 246 -14.73 15.11 8.49
N ARG A 247 -15.94 14.57 8.58
CA ARG A 247 -17.19 15.34 8.55
C ARG A 247 -18.13 14.86 9.64
N ALA A 248 -18.81 15.81 10.29
CA ALA A 248 -19.98 15.56 11.10
C ALA A 248 -21.10 16.51 10.69
N ASP A 249 -22.32 16.00 10.61
CA ASP A 249 -23.51 16.79 10.27
C ASP A 249 -24.34 16.98 11.52
N ILE A 250 -24.52 18.25 11.91
CA ILE A 250 -25.26 18.66 13.10
C ILE A 250 -26.44 19.55 12.70
N GLU A 251 -27.59 19.27 13.29
CA GLU A 251 -28.77 20.11 13.21
C GLU A 251 -28.77 21.01 14.45
N LEU A 252 -28.79 22.33 14.25
CA LEU A 252 -28.80 23.33 15.33
C LEU A 252 -30.11 24.11 15.26
N THR A 253 -30.90 24.03 16.35
CA THR A 253 -32.17 24.74 16.48
C THR A 253 -32.11 25.63 17.72
N CYS A 254 -32.58 26.87 17.61
CA CYS A 254 -32.69 27.78 18.75
C CYS A 254 -33.83 28.76 18.49
N TYR A 255 -34.90 28.66 19.29
CA TYR A 255 -36.13 29.43 19.13
C TYR A 255 -36.16 30.71 19.96
N THR A 256 -35.04 31.10 20.59
CA THR A 256 -34.96 32.34 21.36
C THR A 256 -34.76 33.56 20.43
N PRO A 257 -35.22 34.76 20.81
CA PRO A 257 -35.05 35.97 19.99
C PRO A 257 -33.58 36.37 19.75
N ALA A 258 -32.62 35.80 20.51
CA ALA A 258 -31.18 35.94 20.29
C ALA A 258 -30.54 34.66 19.71
N GLY A 259 -31.32 33.77 19.10
CA GLY A 259 -30.90 32.43 18.68
C GLY A 259 -29.76 32.41 17.67
N ILE A 260 -29.71 33.38 16.75
CA ILE A 260 -28.63 33.51 15.76
C ILE A 260 -27.28 33.76 16.45
N ASP A 261 -27.24 34.61 17.47
CA ASP A 261 -26.01 34.90 18.21
C ASP A 261 -25.63 33.76 19.16
N ALA A 262 -26.60 33.03 19.72
CA ALA A 262 -26.35 31.79 20.45
C ALA A 262 -25.68 30.73 19.55
N ILE A 263 -26.17 30.54 18.32
CA ILE A 263 -25.60 29.60 17.33
C ILE A 263 -24.19 30.05 16.91
N LYS A 264 -24.00 31.32 16.55
CA LYS A 264 -22.66 31.87 16.21
C LYS A 264 -21.67 31.71 17.36
N LYS A 265 -22.09 31.94 18.60
CA LYS A 265 -21.27 31.81 19.81
C LYS A 265 -20.91 30.34 20.10
N ALA A 266 -21.84 29.41 19.90
CA ALA A 266 -21.60 27.98 20.04
C ALA A 266 -20.63 27.45 18.96
N LEU A 267 -20.83 27.81 17.69
CA LEU A 267 -19.92 27.44 16.60
C LEU A 267 -18.50 27.97 16.83
N ARG A 268 -18.36 29.25 17.24
CA ARG A 268 -17.06 29.82 17.64
C ARG A 268 -16.42 29.12 18.84
N ALA A 269 -17.22 28.57 19.77
CA ALA A 269 -16.70 27.78 20.88
C ALA A 269 -16.19 26.40 20.42
N GLY A 270 -16.87 25.79 19.43
CA GLY A 270 -16.39 24.59 18.75
C GLY A 270 -15.09 24.82 17.96
N GLU A 271 -14.99 25.93 17.22
CA GLU A 271 -13.78 26.31 16.47
C GLU A 271 -12.57 26.54 17.39
N LYS A 272 -12.77 27.05 18.61
CA LYS A 272 -11.70 27.21 19.62
C LYS A 272 -11.09 25.89 20.11
N GLN A 273 -11.75 24.75 19.92
CA GLN A 273 -11.20 23.42 20.26
C GLN A 273 -10.29 22.84 19.16
N SER A 274 -10.14 23.54 18.03
CA SER A 274 -9.23 23.17 16.95
C SER A 274 -7.75 23.21 17.39
N ASN A 275 -6.89 22.56 16.63
CA ASN A 275 -5.44 22.59 16.80
C ASN A 275 -4.77 22.87 15.45
N GLU A 276 -3.50 23.27 15.43
CA GLU A 276 -2.77 23.52 14.18
C GLU A 276 -2.75 22.28 13.27
N ALA A 277 -2.60 21.09 13.86
CA ALA A 277 -2.67 19.81 13.17
C ALA A 277 -4.10 19.34 12.79
N VAL A 278 -5.15 19.92 13.39
CA VAL A 278 -6.56 19.52 13.20
C VAL A 278 -7.46 20.78 13.19
N PRO A 279 -7.47 21.55 12.09
CA PRO A 279 -8.33 22.70 11.93
C PRO A 279 -9.79 22.25 11.75
N ILE A 280 -10.71 22.78 12.56
CA ILE A 280 -12.15 22.54 12.43
C ILE A 280 -12.77 23.76 11.73
N LYS A 281 -13.56 23.52 10.68
CA LYS A 281 -14.27 24.55 9.92
C LYS A 281 -15.77 24.23 9.92
N ALA A 282 -16.58 25.13 10.47
CA ALA A 282 -18.03 25.04 10.34
C ALA A 282 -18.50 25.66 9.02
N LYS A 283 -19.36 24.95 8.29
CA LYS A 283 -20.09 25.47 7.13
C LYS A 283 -21.60 25.34 7.37
N LEU A 284 -22.35 26.39 7.08
CA LEU A 284 -23.80 26.30 6.91
C LEU A 284 -24.08 25.65 5.55
N VAL A 285 -24.99 24.68 5.51
CA VAL A 285 -25.56 24.18 4.25
C VAL A 285 -26.87 24.92 4.00
N ALA A 286 -27.78 24.81 4.96
CA ALA A 286 -29.09 25.45 4.99
C ALA A 286 -29.58 25.43 6.44
N PRO A 287 -30.30 26.43 6.96
CA PRO A 287 -30.91 26.31 8.29
C PRO A 287 -31.89 25.12 8.31
N PRO A 288 -31.91 24.23 9.34
CA PRO A 288 -31.07 24.18 10.55
C PRO A 288 -29.81 23.28 10.45
N LEU A 289 -29.40 22.84 9.26
CA LEU A 289 -28.29 21.92 8.99
C LEU A 289 -26.92 22.62 8.82
N TYR A 290 -25.98 22.25 9.70
CA TYR A 290 -24.59 22.69 9.69
C TYR A 290 -23.65 21.49 9.53
N VAL A 291 -22.54 21.70 8.82
CA VAL A 291 -21.52 20.69 8.55
C VAL A 291 -20.22 21.13 9.19
N LEU A 292 -19.70 20.32 10.11
CA LEU A 292 -18.35 20.48 10.64
C LEU A 292 -17.39 19.64 9.80
N SER A 293 -16.40 20.29 9.20
CA SER A 293 -15.34 19.64 8.42
C SER A 293 -14.00 19.85 9.11
N THR A 294 -13.19 18.79 9.20
CA THR A 294 -11.80 18.89 9.68
C THR A 294 -10.88 18.02 8.84
N ASN A 295 -9.62 18.43 8.70
CA ASN A 295 -8.60 17.67 7.98
C ASN A 295 -7.56 17.21 8.99
N ALA A 296 -7.20 15.93 9.00
CA ALA A 296 -6.23 15.39 9.94
C ALA A 296 -5.44 14.21 9.34
N THR A 297 -4.21 14.02 9.80
CA THR A 297 -3.42 12.80 9.57
C THR A 297 -4.00 11.60 10.32
N ASP A 298 -4.50 11.85 11.53
CA ASP A 298 -4.84 10.82 12.51
C ASP A 298 -6.36 10.71 12.71
N LYS A 299 -6.93 9.59 12.22
CA LYS A 299 -8.37 9.32 12.28
C LYS A 299 -8.94 9.41 13.70
N HIS A 300 -8.28 8.78 14.67
CA HIS A 300 -8.80 8.67 16.03
C HIS A 300 -8.75 10.02 16.75
N ALA A 301 -7.58 10.66 16.79
CA ALA A 301 -7.39 11.96 17.44
C ALA A 301 -8.34 13.03 16.89
N ALA A 302 -8.66 12.99 15.60
CA ALA A 302 -9.59 13.94 14.98
C ALA A 302 -11.07 13.59 15.17
N VAL A 303 -11.45 12.32 15.28
CA VAL A 303 -12.79 11.92 15.74
C VAL A 303 -13.03 12.43 17.17
N ASP A 304 -12.10 12.14 18.09
CA ASP A 304 -12.21 12.53 19.51
C ASP A 304 -12.28 14.06 19.67
N ARG A 305 -11.51 14.81 18.85
CA ARG A 305 -11.57 16.28 18.79
C ARG A 305 -12.91 16.79 18.29
N LEU A 306 -13.48 16.15 17.27
CA LEU A 306 -14.76 16.55 16.69
C LEU A 306 -15.94 16.23 17.63
N GLU A 307 -15.88 15.12 18.37
CA GLU A 307 -16.85 14.79 19.43
C GLU A 307 -16.78 15.82 20.58
N ARG A 308 -15.59 16.16 21.09
CA ARG A 308 -15.42 17.23 22.10
C ARG A 308 -15.90 18.60 21.62
N ALA A 309 -15.75 18.90 20.32
CA ALA A 309 -16.30 20.13 19.74
C ALA A 309 -17.83 20.09 19.73
N ILE A 310 -18.45 18.96 19.37
CA ILE A 310 -19.92 18.77 19.42
C ILE A 310 -20.45 18.91 20.86
N GLU A 311 -19.80 18.30 21.86
CA GLU A 311 -20.14 18.46 23.28
C GLU A 311 -20.04 19.93 23.75
N THR A 312 -19.00 20.64 23.31
CA THR A 312 -18.80 22.07 23.62
C THR A 312 -19.91 22.94 23.00
N ILE A 313 -20.31 22.63 21.76
CA ILE A 313 -21.42 23.30 21.06
C ILE A 313 -22.73 22.99 21.79
N GLN A 314 -23.02 21.72 22.11
CA GLN A 314 -24.22 21.29 22.82
C GLN A 314 -24.38 22.03 24.15
N SER A 315 -23.36 22.01 25.02
CA SER A 315 -23.39 22.73 26.30
C SER A 315 -23.56 24.24 26.15
N THR A 316 -23.12 24.82 25.04
CA THR A 316 -23.31 26.25 24.75
C THR A 316 -24.72 26.54 24.25
N ILE A 317 -25.30 25.67 23.43
CA ILE A 317 -26.66 25.79 22.87
C ILE A 317 -27.74 25.58 23.94
N GLU A 318 -27.59 24.55 24.78
CA GLU A 318 -28.52 24.27 25.89
C GLU A 318 -28.64 25.45 26.87
N LYS A 319 -27.53 26.15 27.16
CA LYS A 319 -27.51 27.37 28.01
C LYS A 319 -28.30 28.54 27.44
N HIS A 320 -28.60 28.55 26.13
CA HIS A 320 -29.38 29.59 25.47
C HIS A 320 -30.75 29.05 24.98
N GLY A 321 -31.19 27.89 25.48
CA GLY A 321 -32.52 27.32 25.18
C GLY A 321 -32.67 26.74 23.77
N GLY A 322 -31.56 26.35 23.12
CA GLY A 322 -31.60 25.60 21.85
C GLY A 322 -31.42 24.10 22.03
N SER A 323 -31.51 23.36 20.92
CA SER A 323 -31.28 21.92 20.83
C SER A 323 -30.34 21.57 19.68
N LEU A 324 -29.53 20.53 19.87
CA LEU A 324 -28.58 19.99 18.91
C LEU A 324 -28.92 18.53 18.61
N VAL A 325 -29.07 18.17 17.33
CA VAL A 325 -29.25 16.78 16.89
C VAL A 325 -28.15 16.39 15.91
N VAL A 326 -27.35 15.39 16.26
CA VAL A 326 -26.30 14.87 15.36
C VAL A 326 -26.94 13.93 14.33
N LYS A 327 -27.03 14.34 13.06
CA LYS A 327 -27.50 13.50 11.95
C LYS A 327 -26.45 12.48 11.55
N MET A 328 -25.19 12.90 11.46
CA MET A 328 -24.06 12.05 11.10
C MET A 328 -22.90 12.29 12.07
N LYS A 329 -22.51 11.22 12.77
CA LYS A 329 -21.31 11.19 13.61
C LYS A 329 -20.03 11.42 12.79
N PRO A 330 -18.92 11.85 13.40
CA PRO A 330 -17.63 12.02 12.74
C PRO A 330 -17.23 10.83 11.86
N LYS A 331 -17.30 11.00 10.53
CA LYS A 331 -16.96 9.97 9.53
C LYS A 331 -15.92 10.53 8.55
N ALA A 332 -15.00 9.68 8.12
CA ALA A 332 -14.04 10.02 7.07
C ALA A 332 -14.79 10.12 5.73
N VAL A 333 -14.54 11.20 5.01
CA VAL A 333 -15.22 11.60 3.77
C VAL A 333 -14.43 11.06 2.58
N SER A 334 -15.10 10.35 1.68
CA SER A 334 -14.55 10.01 0.37
C SER A 334 -14.77 11.15 -0.63
N GLU A 335 -14.06 11.15 -1.76
CA GLU A 335 -14.28 12.16 -2.82
C GLU A 335 -15.73 12.17 -3.33
N THR A 336 -16.42 11.02 -3.30
CA THR A 336 -17.85 10.90 -3.63
C THR A 336 -18.73 11.61 -2.61
N ASP A 337 -18.50 11.40 -1.30
CA ASP A 337 -19.27 12.07 -0.23
C ASP A 337 -19.11 13.62 -0.27
N GLU A 338 -18.00 14.13 -0.82
CA GLU A 338 -17.76 15.57 -1.01
C GLU A 338 -18.48 16.12 -2.25
N GLN A 339 -18.56 15.34 -3.34
CA GLN A 339 -19.34 15.69 -4.54
C GLN A 339 -20.84 15.73 -4.24
N ASP A 340 -21.37 14.72 -3.54
CA ASP A 340 -22.79 14.65 -3.15
C ASP A 340 -23.18 15.84 -2.27
N LEU A 341 -22.30 16.25 -1.34
CA LEU A 341 -22.50 17.44 -0.52
C LEU A 341 -22.46 18.73 -1.34
N ALA A 342 -21.54 18.86 -2.30
CA ALA A 342 -21.46 20.03 -3.15
C ALA A 342 -22.71 20.18 -4.02
N GLN A 343 -23.26 19.08 -4.53
CA GLN A 343 -24.54 19.07 -5.24
C GLN A 343 -25.71 19.45 -4.33
N LEU A 344 -25.76 18.94 -3.11
CA LEU A 344 -26.80 19.29 -2.14
C LEU A 344 -26.71 20.76 -1.69
N MET A 345 -25.52 21.29 -1.47
CA MET A 345 -25.29 22.73 -1.22
C MET A 345 -25.74 23.59 -2.40
N ALA A 346 -25.41 23.19 -3.64
CA ALA A 346 -25.82 23.92 -4.84
C ALA A 346 -27.34 23.90 -5.03
N LYS A 347 -27.98 22.73 -4.87
CA LYS A 347 -29.43 22.57 -4.99
C LYS A 347 -30.19 23.40 -3.94
N VAL A 348 -29.83 23.30 -2.67
CA VAL A 348 -30.52 24.07 -1.62
C VAL A 348 -30.19 25.57 -1.73
N GLY A 349 -29.02 25.92 -2.29
CA GLY A 349 -28.71 27.30 -2.67
C GLY A 349 -29.62 27.85 -3.78
N GLN A 350 -29.99 27.02 -4.77
CA GLN A 350 -30.96 27.36 -5.81
C GLN A 350 -32.38 27.48 -5.24
N GLU A 351 -32.84 26.48 -4.48
CA GLU A 351 -34.17 26.47 -3.85
C GLU A 351 -34.39 27.68 -2.94
N ASN A 352 -33.37 28.10 -2.17
CA ASN A 352 -33.45 29.32 -1.35
C ASN A 352 -33.40 30.63 -2.16
N ALA A 353 -32.84 30.62 -3.37
CA ALA A 353 -32.75 31.81 -4.23
C ALA A 353 -34.02 32.02 -5.06
N GLU A 354 -34.69 30.95 -5.48
CA GLU A 354 -35.89 30.99 -6.32
C GLU A 354 -37.16 31.41 -5.54
N VAL A 355 -37.17 31.28 -4.20
CA VAL A 355 -38.33 31.55 -3.33
C VAL A 355 -38.45 33.03 -2.91
N SER A 356 -37.47 33.88 -3.19
CA SER A 356 -37.42 35.30 -2.75
C SER A 356 -38.30 36.26 -3.58
N GLY A 357 -39.46 35.81 -4.10
CA GLY A 357 -40.13 36.42 -5.25
C GLY A 357 -41.48 37.12 -5.07
N ASP A 358 -42.31 36.75 -4.09
CA ASP A 358 -43.74 37.14 -4.04
C ASP A 358 -44.16 37.80 -2.69
N GLU A 359 -43.95 39.12 -2.57
CA GLU A 359 -44.56 40.12 -1.67
C GLU A 359 -44.19 41.50 -2.31
N ASP A 360 -45.07 42.41 -2.75
CA ASP A 360 -46.53 42.49 -2.74
C ASP A 360 -47.02 43.19 -4.05
N ASP A 361 -48.14 42.78 -4.63
CA ASP A 361 -48.84 43.54 -5.69
C ASP A 361 -50.39 43.35 -5.64
N GLU A 362 -50.95 43.19 -4.43
CA GLU A 362 -52.39 43.28 -4.16
C GLU A 362 -52.68 43.99 -2.82
N GLU A 363 -53.01 45.29 -2.86
CA GLU A 363 -54.18 45.81 -2.14
C GLU A 363 -54.85 46.93 -2.95
N VAL A 364 -56.17 47.07 -2.76
CA VAL A 364 -57.17 47.57 -3.72
C VAL A 364 -57.56 49.04 -3.50
#